data_AF-A0A975HAZ7-F1
#
_entry.id   AF-A0A975HAZ7-F1
#
_cell.length_a   1.000
_cell.length_b   1.000
_cell.length_c   1.000
_cell.angle_alpha   90.00
_cell.angle_beta   90.00
_cell.angle_gamma   90.00
#
_symmetry.space_group_name_H-M   'P 1'
#
loop_
_entity.id
_entity.type
_entity.pdbx_description
1 polymer ?
#
loop_
_entity_poly.entity_id
_entity_poly.type
_entity_poly.pdbx_seq_one_letter_code
_entity_poly.pdbx_strand_id
1 'polypeptide(L)' 'MEEKDLIRIRWHVDRTVDPAVFMLVCTHPDYPDLQVSISSAEVSERVAKARLMQEMYELGASRGIPPKLLRFKINGIEE' A
#
# COMPACT_ATOMS: atom_id res chain seq x y z
N MET A 1 -23.79 13.91 3.92
CA MET A 1 -22.42 14.15 4.45
C MET A 1 -21.73 12.80 4.44
N GLU A 2 -21.02 12.46 3.36
CA GLU A 2 -20.16 11.29 3.37
C GLU A 2 -18.77 11.79 3.74
N GLU A 3 -18.37 11.52 4.99
CA GLU A 3 -16.98 11.63 5.40
C GLU A 3 -16.15 10.82 4.40
N LYS A 4 -15.28 11.50 3.66
CA LYS A 4 -14.30 10.83 2.81
C LYS A 4 -13.54 9.87 3.71
N ASP A 5 -13.77 8.57 3.52
CA ASP A 5 -13.07 7.46 4.18
C ASP A 5 -11.56 7.63 3.97
N LEU A 6 -10.93 8.40 4.84
CA LEU A 6 -9.51 8.69 4.82
C LEU A 6 -8.80 7.48 5.41
N ILE A 7 -8.28 6.63 4.53
CA ILE A 7 -7.39 5.54 4.90
C ILE A 7 -6.19 6.13 5.63
N ARG A 8 -6.02 5.75 6.90
CA ARG A 8 -4.86 6.14 7.69
C ARG A 8 -3.73 5.16 7.39
N ILE A 9 -2.89 5.51 6.43
CA ILE A 9 -1.66 4.76 6.10
C ILE A 9 -0.65 5.04 7.23
N ARG A 10 -0.16 3.99 7.89
CA ARG A 10 0.92 4.11 8.88
C ARG A 10 2.22 3.74 8.19
N TRP A 11 3.05 4.74 7.96
CA TRP A 11 4.37 4.58 7.34
C TRP A 11 5.27 3.81 8.30
N HIS A 12 5.81 2.68 7.85
CA HIS A 12 6.84 1.96 8.57
C HIS A 12 7.77 1.37 7.53
N VAL A 13 9.00 1.87 7.51
CA VAL A 13 10.02 1.42 6.59
C VAL A 13 10.64 0.14 7.14
N ASP A 14 10.40 -0.98 6.46
CA ASP A 14 11.10 -2.22 6.74
C ASP A 14 12.37 -2.31 5.90
N ARG A 15 13.53 -2.18 6.56
CA ARG A 15 14.84 -2.18 5.89
C ARG A 15 15.38 -3.60 5.63
N THR A 16 14.64 -4.65 5.99
CA THR A 16 15.03 -6.04 5.68
C THR A 16 14.54 -6.49 4.31
N VAL A 17 13.72 -5.69 3.63
CA VAL A 17 13.21 -5.94 2.28
C VAL A 17 14.20 -5.40 1.26
N ASP A 18 14.32 -6.09 0.12
CA ASP A 18 15.19 -5.67 -0.99
C ASP A 18 14.96 -4.19 -1.36
N PRO A 19 15.99 -3.32 -1.30
CA PRO A 19 15.85 -1.90 -1.65
C PRO A 19 15.48 -1.68 -3.13
N ALA A 20 15.54 -2.74 -3.96
CA ALA A 20 15.11 -2.71 -5.35
C ALA A 20 13.58 -2.72 -5.52
N VAL A 21 12.77 -2.83 -4.46
CA VAL A 21 11.31 -2.94 -4.56
C VAL A 21 10.59 -2.06 -3.53
N PHE A 22 9.64 -1.26 -4.00
CA PHE A 22 8.65 -0.62 -3.15
C PHE A 22 7.44 -1.54 -2.97
N MET A 23 6.98 -1.73 -1.73
CA MET A 23 5.92 -2.71 -1.45
C MET A 23 4.90 -2.14 -0.47
N LEU A 24 3.62 -2.26 -0.79
CA LEU A 24 2.50 -1.86 0.06
C LEU A 24 1.79 -3.12 0.55
N VAL A 25 1.76 -3.32 1.86
CA VAL A 25 1.21 -4.52 2.51
C VAL A 25 0.01 -4.13 3.37
N CYS A 26 -1.08 -4.88 3.26
CA CYS A 26 -2.22 -4.76 4.15
C CYS A 26 -1.90 -5.37 5.52
N THR A 27 -2.22 -4.63 6.57
CA THR A 27 -1.99 -5.02 7.97
C THR A 27 -3.26 -5.51 8.66
N HIS A 28 -4.37 -5.60 7.92
CA HIS A 28 -5.63 -6.10 8.45
C HIS A 28 -5.57 -7.63 8.60
N PRO A 29 -5.93 -8.21 9.76
CA PRO A 29 -5.78 -9.64 10.02
C PRO A 29 -6.60 -10.53 9.06
N ASP A 30 -7.73 -10.04 8.56
CA ASP A 30 -8.57 -10.76 7.61
C ASP A 30 -8.03 -10.75 6.17
N TYR A 31 -7.03 -9.91 5.87
CA TYR A 31 -6.47 -9.73 4.52
C TYR A 31 -4.93 -9.83 4.52
N PRO A 32 -4.34 -10.91 5.09
CA PRO A 32 -2.90 -11.02 5.26
C PRO A 32 -2.15 -11.22 3.93
N ASP A 33 -2.86 -11.64 2.88
CA ASP A 33 -2.32 -11.89 1.54
C ASP A 33 -2.42 -10.67 0.62
N LEU A 34 -3.03 -9.58 1.08
CA LEU A 34 -3.26 -8.38 0.29
C LEU A 34 -1.99 -7.52 0.27
N GLN A 35 -1.20 -7.67 -0.79
CA GLN A 35 0.04 -6.93 -1.02
C GLN A 35 0.17 -6.52 -2.49
N VAL A 36 0.81 -5.38 -2.74
CA VAL A 36 1.23 -4.93 -4.08
C VAL A 36 2.67 -4.45 -4.04
N SER A 37 3.39 -4.60 -5.14
CA SER A 37 4.83 -4.28 -5.22
C SER A 37 5.20 -3.73 -6.59
N ILE A 38 6.11 -2.76 -6.62
CA ILE A 38 6.65 -2.13 -7.83
C ILE A 38 8.16 -2.03 -7.69
N SER A 39 8.89 -2.28 -8.79
CA SER A 39 10.34 -2.14 -8.81
C SER A 39 10.76 -0.68 -8.64
N SER A 40 11.75 -0.42 -7.78
CA SER A 40 12.32 0.91 -7.60
C SER A 40 13.17 1.37 -8.80
N ALA A 41 13.56 0.44 -9.69
CA ALA A 41 14.22 0.77 -10.95
C ALA A 41 13.24 1.34 -12.01
N GLU A 42 11.94 1.13 -11.86
CA GLU A 42 10.93 1.51 -12.86
C GLU A 42 10.34 2.90 -12.61
N VAL A 43 10.36 3.38 -11.37
CA VAL A 43 9.66 4.60 -10.95
C VAL A 43 10.36 5.29 -9.78
N SER A 44 10.19 6.61 -9.66
CA SER A 44 10.61 7.34 -8.45
C SER A 44 9.68 7.03 -7.27
N GLU A 45 10.16 7.23 -6.04
CA GLU A 45 9.39 7.01 -4.79
C GLU A 45 8.02 7.69 -4.81
N ARG A 46 7.95 8.94 -5.27
CA ARG A 46 6.70 9.69 -5.37
C ARG A 46 5.69 9.00 -6.30
N VAL A 47 6.16 8.44 -7.42
CA VAL A 47 5.32 7.73 -8.39
C VAL A 47 4.97 6.35 -7.87
N ALA A 48 5.91 5.65 -7.24
CA ALA A 48 5.70 4.36 -6.61
C ALA A 48 4.59 4.42 -5.57
N LYS A 49 4.61 5.40 -4.67
CA LYS A 49 3.58 5.61 -3.64
C LYS A 49 2.18 5.77 -4.25
N ALA A 50 2.05 6.59 -5.29
CA ALA A 50 0.76 6.80 -5.94
C ALA A 50 0.24 5.53 -6.63
N ARG A 51 1.12 4.81 -7.35
CA ARG A 51 0.76 3.56 -8.03
C ARG A 51 0.41 2.44 -7.06
N LEU A 52 1.24 2.21 -6.04
CA LEU A 52 0.98 1.19 -5.02
C LEU A 52 -0.39 1.43 -4.35
N MET A 53 -0.71 2.68 -4.00
CA MET A 53 -2.01 3.01 -3.42
C MET A 53 -3.16 2.75 -4.38
N GLN A 54 -3.00 3.09 -5.66
CA GLN A 54 -4.01 2.86 -6.68
C GLN A 54 -4.24 1.35 -6.91
N GLU A 55 -3.18 0.59 -7.16
CA GLU A 55 -3.27 -0.86 -7.39
C GLU A 55 -3.89 -1.59 -6.21
N MET A 56 -3.56 -1.17 -4.99
CA MET A 56 -4.13 -1.74 -3.78
C MET A 56 -5.61 -1.41 -3.62
N TYR A 57 -6.04 -0.21 -4.02
CA TYR A 57 -7.45 0.14 -4.02
C TYR A 57 -8.23 -0.69 -5.05
N GLU A 58 -7.67 -0.86 -6.25
CA GLU A 58 -8.24 -1.71 -7.31
C GLU A 58 -8.32 -3.17 -6.87
N LEU A 59 -7.26 -3.69 -6.23
CA LEU A 59 -7.22 -5.03 -5.67
C LEU A 59 -8.25 -5.22 -4.55
N GLY A 60 -8.32 -4.27 -3.61
CA GLY A 60 -9.32 -4.26 -2.55
C GLY A 60 -10.75 -4.23 -3.09
N ALA A 61 -11.03 -3.37 -4.07
CA ALA A 61 -12.33 -3.25 -4.71
C ALA A 61 -12.73 -4.54 -5.46
N SER A 62 -11.80 -5.16 -6.20
CA SER A 62 -12.06 -6.43 -6.91
C SER A 62 -12.41 -7.58 -5.95
N ARG A 63 -11.93 -7.52 -4.71
CA ARG A 63 -12.21 -8.49 -3.64
C ARG A 63 -13.40 -8.09 -2.76
N GLY A 64 -14.08 -6.97 -3.06
CA GLY A 64 -15.20 -6.47 -2.27
C GLY A 64 -14.81 -5.92 -0.91
N ILE A 65 -13.54 -5.55 -0.70
CA ILE A 65 -13.03 -5.04 0.57
C ILE A 65 -13.30 -3.53 0.66
N PRO A 66 -14.04 -3.05 1.68
CA PRO A 66 -14.27 -1.64 1.89
C PRO A 66 -12.95 -0.88 2.13
N PRO A 67 -12.72 0.27 1.46
CA PRO A 67 -11.48 1.05 1.59
C PRO A 67 -11.11 1.39 3.04
N LYS A 68 -12.12 1.70 3.87
CA LYS A 68 -11.97 2.02 5.29
C LYS A 68 -11.36 0.91 6.16
N LEU A 69 -11.47 -0.34 5.73
CA LEU A 69 -10.88 -1.49 6.42
C LEU A 69 -9.43 -1.71 6.01
N LEU A 70 -9.02 -1.11 4.90
CA LEU A 70 -7.67 -1.27 4.39
C LEU A 70 -6.71 -0.40 5.20
N ARG A 71 -5.82 -1.05 5.95
CA ARG A 71 -4.74 -0.39 6.70
C ARG A 71 -3.43 -0.89 6.15
N PHE A 72 -2.52 0.01 5.78
CA PHE A 72 -1.32 -0.40 5.06
C PHE A 72 -0.02 0.10 5.66
N LYS A 73 1.05 -0.62 5.32
CA LYS A 73 2.46 -0.29 5.53
C LYS A 73 3.16 -0.28 4.17
N ILE A 74 3.92 0.77 3.85
CA ILE A 74 4.79 0.81 2.66
C ILE A 74 6.24 0.55 3.09
N ASN A 75 6.88 -0.41 2.45
CA ASN A 75 8.31 -0.70 2.56
C ASN A 75 9.07 0.08 1.47
N GLY A 76 10.26 0.58 1.83
CA GLY A 76 11.21 1.19 0.90
C GLY A 76 11.05 2.69 0.61
N ILE A 77 10.00 3.37 1.10
CA ILE A 77 9.82 4.82 0.93
C ILE A 77 9.94 5.49 2.30
N GLU A 78 11.00 6.28 2.52
CA GLU A 78 11.12 7.14 3.71
C GLU A 78 10.13 8.33 3.59
N GLU A 79 9.53 8.72 4.72
CA GLU A 79 8.54 9.81 4.79
C GLU A 79 9.19 11.18 4.64
#